data_AF-A0A2C5WUB9-F1
#
_entry.id   AF-A0A2C5WUB9-F1
#
_cell.length_a   1.000
_cell.length_b   1.000
_cell.length_c   1.000
_cell.angle_alpha   90.00
_cell.angle_beta   90.00
_cell.angle_gamma   90.00
#
_symmetry.space_group_name_H-M   'P 1'
#
loop_
_entity.id
_entity.type
_entity.pdbx_description
1 polymer ?
#
loop_
_entity_poly.entity_id
_entity_poly.type
_entity_poly.pdbx_seq_one_letter_code
_entity_poly.pdbx_strand_id
1 'polypeptide(L)'
;MSQMVTKKLTTGKFFSGSSTDLMSIENNAPWINEAKGNYLKDDFRRSAERLGLPVNFPENFLTRANDLVPLQSLHVVKANYSPQVYHAAIGALFTAFWTPPNADINDVDVLKTALLTVEGLDEEKVQYILDAAVMPEFKQLMRQATETAVKQGAFGVPTLILFHSPRVRHISSISSRPICSNCSIVQPDVRSVI
;
A
#
# COMPACT_ATOMS: atom_id res chain seq x y z
N MET A 1 40.75 -10.06 -60.75
CA MET A 1 39.57 -9.17 -60.92
C MET A 1 38.56 -9.53 -59.84
N SER A 2 38.17 -8.53 -59.03
CA SER A 2 36.91 -8.39 -58.23
C SER A 2 36.38 -9.58 -57.41
N GLN A 3 35.95 -9.45 -56.16
CA GLN A 3 35.63 -8.28 -55.34
C GLN A 3 35.51 -8.73 -53.87
N MET A 4 36.12 -7.99 -52.94
CA MET A 4 35.80 -8.04 -51.52
C MET A 4 34.44 -7.37 -51.29
N VAL A 5 33.51 -8.05 -50.62
CA VAL A 5 32.25 -7.47 -50.16
C VAL A 5 32.49 -6.82 -48.80
N THR A 6 32.59 -5.50 -48.78
CA THR A 6 32.63 -4.70 -47.54
C THR A 6 31.19 -4.46 -47.06
N LYS A 7 30.80 -5.12 -45.97
CA LYS A 7 29.57 -4.77 -45.25
C LYS A 7 29.81 -3.49 -44.44
N LYS A 8 29.13 -2.40 -44.82
CA LYS A 8 29.08 -1.16 -44.02
C LYS A 8 28.43 -1.46 -42.66
N LEU A 9 29.15 -1.24 -41.57
CA LEU A 9 28.54 -1.05 -40.26
C LEU A 9 27.76 0.27 -40.30
N THR A 10 26.44 0.19 -40.22
CA THR A 10 25.59 1.35 -39.91
C THR A 10 25.75 1.69 -38.44
N THR A 11 26.47 2.78 -38.19
CA THR A 11 26.59 3.45 -36.90
C THR A 11 25.19 3.82 -36.40
N GLY A 12 24.79 3.25 -35.26
CA GLY A 12 23.54 3.58 -34.60
C GLY A 12 23.47 5.08 -34.28
N LYS A 13 22.28 5.66 -34.48
CA LYS A 13 21.95 7.02 -34.07
C LYS A 13 22.31 7.20 -32.59
N PHE A 14 23.33 8.00 -32.32
CA PHE A 14 23.52 8.63 -31.02
C PHE A 14 22.31 9.56 -30.81
N PHE A 15 21.44 9.22 -29.85
CA PHE A 15 20.38 10.11 -29.41
C PHE A 15 21.03 11.32 -28.72
N SER A 16 21.04 12.46 -29.42
CA SER A 16 21.32 13.76 -28.82
C SER A 16 20.06 14.19 -28.05
N GLY A 17 19.92 13.75 -26.80
CA GLY A 17 18.89 14.27 -25.90
C GLY A 17 19.18 15.75 -25.60
N SER A 18 18.29 16.64 -26.01
CA SER A 18 18.30 18.03 -25.54
C SER A 18 17.83 18.06 -24.09
N SER A 19 18.35 19.03 -23.32
CA SER A 19 18.06 19.23 -21.89
C SER A 19 16.57 19.50 -21.54
N THR A 20 15.67 19.38 -22.50
CA THR A 20 14.21 19.50 -22.38
C THR A 20 13.52 18.15 -22.18
N ASP A 21 14.23 17.02 -22.33
CA ASP A 21 13.71 15.66 -22.07
C ASP A 21 13.81 15.27 -20.58
N LEU A 22 13.58 16.22 -19.67
CA LEU A 22 13.12 15.87 -18.32
C LEU A 22 11.66 15.45 -18.44
N MET A 23 11.44 14.29 -19.07
CA MET A 23 10.17 13.58 -19.05
C MET A 23 9.73 13.52 -17.58
N SER A 24 8.50 13.98 -17.31
CA SER A 24 7.84 13.68 -16.05
C SER A 24 8.03 12.21 -15.77
N ILE A 25 8.69 11.85 -14.67
CA ILE A 25 8.79 10.47 -14.22
C ILE A 25 7.35 9.98 -14.08
N GLU A 26 6.89 9.18 -15.04
CA GLU A 26 5.50 8.77 -15.09
C GLU A 26 5.26 7.84 -13.90
N ASN A 27 4.43 8.29 -12.94
CA ASN A 27 4.13 7.55 -11.71
C ASN A 27 3.16 6.42 -12.00
N ASN A 28 3.64 5.42 -12.73
CA ASN A 28 2.89 4.25 -13.11
C ASN A 28 3.01 3.16 -12.07
N ALA A 29 1.87 2.56 -11.73
CA ALA A 29 1.85 1.39 -10.88
C ALA A 29 2.64 0.23 -11.51
N PRO A 30 3.31 -0.61 -10.70
CA PRO A 30 4.26 -1.59 -11.21
C PRO A 30 3.62 -2.66 -12.10
N TRP A 31 2.32 -2.94 -11.95
CA TRP A 31 1.58 -3.91 -12.76
C TRP A 31 1.28 -3.44 -14.20
N ILE A 32 1.43 -2.15 -14.51
CA ILE A 32 1.23 -1.63 -15.87
C ILE A 32 2.33 -2.17 -16.82
N ASN A 33 3.53 -2.38 -16.30
CA ASN A 33 4.60 -3.04 -17.03
C ASN A 33 4.45 -4.56 -16.91
N GLU A 34 4.30 -5.25 -18.03
CA GLU A 34 4.06 -6.70 -18.07
C GLU A 34 5.14 -7.51 -17.34
N ALA A 35 6.42 -7.18 -17.55
CA ALA A 35 7.52 -7.90 -16.90
C ALA A 35 7.49 -7.73 -15.38
N LYS A 36 7.22 -6.51 -14.88
CA LYS A 36 7.05 -6.25 -13.44
C LYS A 36 5.78 -6.90 -12.89
N GLY A 37 4.69 -6.91 -13.64
CA GLY A 37 3.44 -7.56 -13.26
C GLY A 37 3.60 -9.08 -13.08
N ASN A 38 4.26 -9.76 -14.02
CA ASN A 38 4.57 -11.19 -13.90
C ASN A 38 5.49 -11.47 -12.73
N TYR A 39 6.53 -10.65 -12.54
CA TYR A 39 7.41 -10.76 -11.37
C TYR A 39 6.63 -10.65 -10.05
N LEU A 40 5.73 -9.68 -9.91
CA LEU A 40 4.95 -9.47 -8.68
C LEU A 40 4.04 -10.65 -8.34
N LYS A 41 3.42 -11.30 -9.34
CA LYS A 41 2.58 -12.49 -9.12
C LYS A 41 3.40 -13.63 -8.52
N ASP A 42 4.56 -13.92 -9.11
CA ASP A 42 5.44 -14.98 -8.63
C ASP A 42 6.03 -14.63 -7.25
N ASP A 43 6.43 -13.38 -7.05
CA ASP A 43 7.02 -12.94 -5.79
C ASP A 43 6.02 -12.96 -4.63
N PHE A 44 4.76 -12.57 -4.90
CA PHE A 44 3.67 -12.68 -3.94
C PHE A 44 3.41 -14.14 -3.55
N ARG A 45 3.27 -15.05 -4.53
CA ARG A 45 3.05 -16.48 -4.26
C ARG A 45 4.19 -17.06 -3.41
N ARG A 46 5.45 -16.83 -3.80
CA ARG A 46 6.62 -17.30 -3.04
C ARG A 46 6.65 -16.73 -1.63
N SER A 47 6.29 -15.45 -1.47
CA SER A 47 6.26 -14.79 -0.17
C SER A 47 5.16 -15.35 0.73
N ALA A 48 3.97 -15.61 0.18
CA ALA A 48 2.88 -16.25 0.90
C ALA A 48 3.24 -17.66 1.35
N GLU A 49 3.82 -18.49 0.46
CA GLU A 49 4.33 -19.83 0.77
C GLU A 49 5.41 -19.78 1.86
N ARG A 50 6.39 -18.88 1.74
CA ARG A 50 7.48 -18.72 2.72
C ARG A 50 6.97 -18.34 4.11
N LEU A 51 5.92 -17.53 4.18
CA LEU A 51 5.34 -17.06 5.44
C LEU A 51 4.20 -17.96 5.95
N GLY A 52 3.80 -18.99 5.20
CA GLY A 52 2.68 -19.87 5.55
C GLY A 52 1.33 -19.14 5.57
N LEU A 53 1.19 -18.04 4.82
CA LEU A 53 -0.03 -17.24 4.79
C LEU A 53 -0.99 -17.77 3.72
N PRO A 54 -2.27 -18.03 4.05
CA PRO A 54 -3.26 -18.53 3.10
C PRO A 54 -3.83 -17.42 2.21
N VAL A 55 -2.96 -16.61 1.59
CA VAL A 55 -3.35 -15.43 0.80
C VAL A 55 -3.13 -15.64 -0.69
N ASN A 56 -4.01 -15.06 -1.51
CA ASN A 56 -3.91 -15.04 -2.97
C ASN A 56 -4.27 -13.64 -3.49
N PHE A 57 -3.90 -13.35 -4.74
CA PHE A 57 -4.40 -12.15 -5.40
C PHE A 57 -5.89 -12.31 -5.72
N PRO A 58 -6.74 -11.33 -5.37
CA PRO A 58 -8.15 -11.37 -5.75
C PRO A 58 -8.31 -11.25 -7.27
N GLU A 59 -9.36 -11.89 -7.79
CA GLU A 59 -9.79 -11.64 -9.16
C GLU A 59 -10.17 -10.17 -9.34
N ASN A 60 -9.81 -9.59 -10.49
CA ASN A 60 -10.04 -8.17 -10.77
C ASN A 60 -9.44 -7.22 -9.70
N PHE A 61 -8.26 -7.56 -9.16
CA PHE A 61 -7.54 -6.77 -8.16
C PHE A 61 -7.56 -5.26 -8.45
N LEU A 62 -7.35 -4.83 -9.70
CA LEU A 62 -7.31 -3.41 -10.06
C LEU A 62 -8.62 -2.66 -9.85
N THR A 63 -9.75 -3.31 -10.04
CA THR A 63 -11.06 -2.68 -9.79
C THR A 63 -11.45 -2.74 -8.32
N ARG A 64 -10.99 -3.78 -7.60
CA ARG A 64 -11.28 -3.98 -6.17
C ARG A 64 -10.33 -3.24 -5.23
N ALA A 65 -9.14 -2.84 -5.70
CA ALA A 65 -8.17 -2.06 -4.92
C ALA A 65 -8.49 -0.55 -4.86
N ASN A 66 -9.72 -0.15 -5.18
CA ASN A 66 -10.22 1.14 -4.75
C ASN A 66 -10.49 1.02 -3.25
N ASP A 67 -9.84 1.83 -2.41
CA ASP A 67 -9.90 1.61 -0.96
C ASP A 67 -10.49 2.82 -0.22
N LEU A 68 -11.17 3.74 -0.90
CA LEU A 68 -11.63 4.99 -0.30
C LEU A 68 -12.51 4.78 0.94
N VAL A 69 -13.60 4.03 0.80
CA VAL A 69 -14.55 3.79 1.91
C VAL A 69 -13.91 2.95 3.03
N PRO A 70 -13.19 1.83 2.74
CA PRO A 70 -12.43 1.11 3.76
C PRO A 70 -11.42 1.98 4.50
N LEU A 71 -10.62 2.79 3.80
CA LEU A 71 -9.60 3.64 4.41
C LEU A 71 -10.23 4.76 5.24
N GLN A 72 -11.33 5.37 4.79
CA GLN A 72 -12.07 6.35 5.58
C GLN A 72 -12.63 5.72 6.86
N SER A 73 -13.21 4.52 6.76
CA SER A 73 -13.71 3.76 7.91
C SER A 73 -12.59 3.46 8.90
N LEU A 74 -11.40 3.06 8.43
CA LEU A 74 -10.23 2.88 9.29
C LEU A 74 -9.78 4.18 9.98
N HIS A 75 -9.93 5.35 9.33
CA HIS A 75 -9.66 6.63 9.99
C HIS A 75 -10.68 6.96 11.08
N VAL A 76 -11.96 6.60 10.89
CA VAL A 76 -12.96 6.68 11.97
C VAL A 76 -12.58 5.78 13.13
N VAL A 77 -12.19 4.53 12.84
CA VAL A 77 -11.77 3.59 13.89
C VAL A 77 -10.58 4.12 14.67
N LYS A 78 -9.56 4.63 13.96
CA LYS A 78 -8.36 5.20 14.57
C LYS A 78 -8.64 6.41 15.47
N ALA A 79 -9.62 7.24 15.12
CA ALA A 79 -9.94 8.45 15.86
C ALA A 79 -10.77 8.18 17.13
N ASN A 80 -11.60 7.12 17.14
CA ASN A 80 -12.63 6.92 18.16
C ASN A 80 -12.42 5.70 19.06
N TYR A 81 -11.54 4.76 18.68
CA TYR A 81 -11.37 3.50 19.40
C TYR A 81 -9.90 3.25 19.78
N SER A 82 -9.67 2.23 20.62
CA SER A 82 -8.32 1.90 21.08
C SER A 82 -7.41 1.42 19.94
N PRO A 83 -6.08 1.56 20.07
CA PRO A 83 -5.14 1.03 19.09
C PRO A 83 -5.32 -0.47 18.81
N GLN A 84 -5.75 -1.25 19.81
CA GLN A 84 -6.03 -2.68 19.68
C GLN A 84 -7.20 -2.92 18.72
N VAL A 85 -8.31 -2.18 18.88
CA VAL A 85 -9.48 -2.26 17.97
C VAL A 85 -9.09 -1.83 16.56
N TYR A 86 -8.29 -0.76 16.43
CA TYR A 86 -7.79 -0.30 15.13
C TYR A 86 -6.94 -1.35 14.41
N HIS A 87 -5.99 -1.99 15.11
CA HIS A 87 -5.17 -3.05 14.53
C HIS A 87 -5.99 -4.29 14.17
N ALA A 88 -6.96 -4.66 15.01
CA ALA A 88 -7.87 -5.77 14.72
C ALA A 88 -8.75 -5.48 13.49
N ALA A 89 -9.25 -4.25 13.34
CA ALA A 89 -9.99 -3.81 12.17
C ALA A 89 -9.14 -3.89 10.89
N ILE A 90 -7.88 -3.42 10.92
CA ILE A 90 -6.96 -3.61 9.79
C ILE A 90 -6.83 -5.11 9.46
N GLY A 91 -6.60 -5.95 10.48
CA GLY A 91 -6.48 -7.40 10.29
C GLY A 91 -7.71 -8.04 9.67
N ALA A 92 -8.91 -7.64 10.10
CA ALA A 92 -10.17 -8.13 9.56
C ALA A 92 -10.34 -7.76 8.07
N LEU A 93 -10.06 -6.51 7.69
CA LEU A 93 -10.16 -6.06 6.30
C LEU A 93 -9.10 -6.72 5.40
N PHE A 94 -7.87 -6.86 5.88
CA PHE A 94 -6.83 -7.58 5.16
C PHE A 94 -7.19 -9.05 4.96
N THR A 95 -7.75 -9.70 5.98
CA THR A 95 -8.20 -11.09 5.89
C THR A 95 -9.31 -11.22 4.86
N ALA A 96 -10.32 -10.36 4.91
CA ALA A 96 -11.44 -10.36 3.97
C ALA A 96 -10.96 -10.16 2.51
N PHE A 97 -10.01 -9.26 2.27
CA PHE A 97 -9.56 -8.94 0.92
C PHE A 97 -8.56 -9.96 0.34
N TRP A 98 -7.57 -10.39 1.13
CA TRP A 98 -6.44 -11.21 0.64
C TRP A 98 -6.62 -12.72 0.80
N THR A 99 -7.57 -13.17 1.63
CA THR A 99 -7.78 -14.61 1.87
C THR A 99 -8.96 -15.10 1.01
N PRO A 100 -8.84 -16.25 0.33
CA PRO A 100 -9.96 -16.88 -0.38
C PRO A 100 -11.18 -17.06 0.55
N PRO A 101 -12.41 -16.76 0.10
CA PRO A 101 -12.81 -16.47 -1.29
C PRO A 101 -12.61 -15.01 -1.79
N ASN A 102 -11.80 -14.18 -1.13
CA ASN A 102 -11.56 -12.75 -1.43
C ASN A 102 -12.85 -11.94 -1.55
N ALA A 103 -13.24 -11.29 -0.46
CA ALA A 103 -14.40 -10.42 -0.41
C ALA A 103 -14.08 -9.02 -1.01
N ASP A 104 -15.08 -8.41 -1.65
CA ASP A 104 -14.96 -7.03 -2.11
C ASP A 104 -15.29 -6.07 -0.95
N ILE A 105 -14.26 -5.54 -0.31
CA ILE A 105 -14.40 -4.65 0.84
C ILE A 105 -14.94 -3.25 0.46
N ASN A 106 -15.12 -2.95 -0.84
CA ASN A 106 -15.83 -1.75 -1.27
C ASN A 106 -17.35 -1.86 -1.13
N ASP A 107 -17.87 -3.08 -1.07
CA ASP A 107 -19.26 -3.32 -0.75
C ASP A 107 -19.48 -3.02 0.73
N VAL A 108 -20.47 -2.15 1.02
CA VAL A 108 -20.76 -1.68 2.37
C VAL A 108 -21.20 -2.82 3.29
N ASP A 109 -21.93 -3.81 2.77
CA ASP A 109 -22.39 -4.96 3.55
C ASP A 109 -21.23 -5.92 3.86
N VAL A 110 -20.31 -6.09 2.91
CA VAL A 110 -19.07 -6.85 3.13
C VAL A 110 -18.19 -6.15 4.16
N LEU A 111 -18.02 -4.83 4.04
CA LEU A 111 -17.27 -4.01 4.99
C LEU A 111 -17.87 -4.08 6.40
N LYS A 112 -19.20 -3.95 6.51
CA LYS A 112 -19.94 -4.12 7.77
C LYS A 112 -19.66 -5.49 8.37
N THR A 113 -19.80 -6.54 7.57
CA THR A 113 -19.59 -7.93 8.02
C THR A 113 -18.16 -8.14 8.53
N ALA A 114 -17.16 -7.62 7.84
CA ALA A 114 -15.77 -7.71 8.26
C ALA A 114 -15.52 -6.98 9.59
N LEU A 115 -16.04 -5.76 9.75
CA LEU A 115 -15.88 -4.98 10.99
C LEU A 115 -16.60 -5.61 12.19
N LEU A 116 -17.73 -6.28 11.99
CA LEU A 116 -18.46 -7.00 13.05
C LEU A 116 -17.67 -8.19 13.62
N THR A 117 -16.62 -8.67 12.94
CA THR A 117 -15.73 -9.72 13.49
C THR A 117 -14.76 -9.19 14.55
N VAL A 118 -14.65 -7.86 14.69
CA VAL A 118 -13.69 -7.22 15.57
C VAL A 118 -14.27 -7.09 16.98
N GLU A 119 -13.59 -7.67 17.95
CA GLU A 119 -13.95 -7.51 19.36
C GLU A 119 -13.95 -6.02 19.76
N GLY A 120 -15.05 -5.58 20.39
CA GLY A 120 -15.26 -4.19 20.77
C GLY A 120 -16.08 -3.36 19.77
N LEU A 121 -16.38 -3.89 18.59
CA LEU A 121 -17.31 -3.30 17.63
C LEU A 121 -18.64 -4.08 17.62
N ASP A 122 -19.71 -3.46 18.10
CA ASP A 122 -21.08 -3.96 17.96
C ASP A 122 -21.76 -3.31 16.74
N GLU A 123 -22.99 -3.74 16.45
CA GLU A 123 -23.71 -3.26 15.27
C GLU A 123 -23.92 -1.74 15.25
N GLU A 124 -24.19 -1.14 16.41
CA GLU A 124 -24.34 0.32 16.53
C GLU A 124 -23.03 1.05 16.21
N LYS A 125 -21.90 0.58 16.78
CA LYS A 125 -20.57 1.14 16.51
C LYS A 125 -20.15 0.98 15.05
N VAL A 126 -20.40 -0.19 14.45
CA VAL A 126 -20.09 -0.41 13.04
C VAL A 126 -20.94 0.48 12.15
N GLN A 127 -22.24 0.63 12.44
CA GLN A 127 -23.10 1.55 11.69
C GLN A 127 -22.59 2.99 11.79
N TYR A 128 -22.23 3.44 13.00
CA TYR A 128 -21.60 4.75 13.20
C TYR A 128 -20.32 4.91 12.37
N ILE A 129 -19.46 3.88 12.32
CA ILE A 129 -18.23 3.92 11.52
C ILE A 129 -18.54 4.14 10.03
N LEU A 130 -19.51 3.40 9.49
CA LEU A 130 -19.89 3.51 8.08
C LEU A 130 -20.51 4.87 7.74
N ASP A 131 -21.37 5.38 8.62
CA ASP A 131 -22.01 6.69 8.45
C ASP A 131 -20.99 7.84 8.58
N ALA A 132 -20.04 7.72 9.51
CA ALA A 132 -18.98 8.70 9.69
C ALA A 132 -17.94 8.66 8.55
N ALA A 133 -17.67 7.49 7.95
CA ALA A 133 -16.68 7.35 6.89
C ALA A 133 -16.99 8.22 5.65
N VAL A 134 -18.27 8.45 5.36
CA VAL A 134 -18.71 9.29 4.23
C VAL A 134 -18.69 10.79 4.56
N MET A 135 -18.47 11.17 5.83
CA MET A 135 -18.41 12.58 6.22
C MET A 135 -17.14 13.28 5.66
N PRO A 136 -17.24 14.58 5.31
CA PRO A 136 -16.11 15.34 4.77
C PRO A 136 -14.87 15.36 5.70
N GLU A 137 -15.08 15.33 7.01
CA GLU A 137 -14.04 15.33 8.02
C GLU A 137 -13.08 14.14 7.86
N PHE A 138 -13.61 12.90 7.81
CA PHE A 138 -12.78 11.70 7.71
C PHE A 138 -12.13 11.55 6.33
N LYS A 139 -12.79 12.07 5.27
CA LYS A 139 -12.15 12.22 3.96
C LYS A 139 -10.94 13.14 4.01
N GLN A 140 -11.04 14.25 4.75
CA GLN A 140 -9.95 15.21 4.92
C GLN A 140 -8.81 14.63 5.78
N LEU A 141 -9.14 13.93 6.87
CA LEU A 141 -8.14 13.25 7.71
C LEU A 141 -7.33 12.22 6.91
N MET A 142 -7.99 11.40 6.09
CA MET A 142 -7.32 10.43 5.21
C MET A 142 -6.37 11.12 4.20
N ARG A 143 -6.81 12.24 3.61
CA ARG A 143 -5.97 13.04 2.69
C ARG A 143 -4.76 13.63 3.40
N GLN A 144 -4.95 14.24 4.57
CA GLN A 144 -3.86 14.82 5.35
C GLN A 144 -2.82 13.77 5.78
N ALA A 145 -3.27 12.59 6.19
CA ALA A 145 -2.39 11.47 6.51
C ALA A 145 -1.53 11.07 5.30
N THR A 146 -2.15 11.01 4.11
CA THR A 146 -1.46 10.70 2.84
C THR A 146 -0.47 11.80 2.46
N GLU A 147 -0.86 13.07 2.54
CA GLU A 147 0.03 14.22 2.27
C GLU A 147 1.24 14.26 3.21
N THR A 148 1.03 13.89 4.48
CA THR A 148 2.11 13.80 5.47
C THR A 148 3.12 12.73 5.08
N ALA A 149 2.64 11.53 4.68
CA ALA A 149 3.50 10.46 4.21
C ALA A 149 4.30 10.88 2.95
N VAL A 150 3.66 11.57 2.00
CA VAL A 150 4.32 12.09 0.80
C VAL A 150 5.38 13.15 1.15
N LYS A 151 5.08 14.08 2.05
CA LYS A 151 6.06 15.07 2.55
C LYS A 151 7.26 14.41 3.22
N GLN A 152 7.06 13.25 3.84
CA GLN A 152 8.10 12.42 4.43
C GLN A 152 8.82 11.52 3.41
N GLY A 153 8.55 11.67 2.11
CA GLY A 153 9.24 10.94 1.05
C GLY A 153 8.65 9.57 0.70
N ALA A 154 7.43 9.25 1.16
CA ALA A 154 6.76 8.04 0.72
C ALA A 154 6.37 8.14 -0.77
N PHE A 155 6.73 7.12 -1.55
CA PHE A 155 6.41 7.00 -2.98
C PHE A 155 5.58 5.75 -3.30
N GLY A 156 5.24 4.95 -2.29
CA GLY A 156 4.46 3.72 -2.42
C GLY A 156 4.17 3.10 -1.06
N VAL A 157 3.48 1.96 -1.08
CA VAL A 157 3.09 1.22 0.13
C VAL A 157 3.64 -0.22 0.12
N PRO A 158 3.97 -0.78 1.29
CA PRO A 158 4.09 -0.10 2.59
C PRO A 158 5.38 0.72 2.69
N THR A 159 5.31 1.87 3.36
CA THR A 159 6.46 2.69 3.76
C THR A 159 6.52 2.75 5.28
N LEU A 160 7.67 2.39 5.85
CA LEU A 160 7.94 2.46 7.28
C LEU A 160 8.98 3.55 7.55
N ILE A 161 8.62 4.51 8.40
CA ILE A 161 9.51 5.58 8.85
C ILE A 161 9.97 5.23 10.25
N LEU A 162 11.27 5.01 10.41
CA LEU A 162 11.86 4.58 11.66
C LEU A 162 12.70 5.69 12.25
N PHE A 163 12.46 5.96 13.54
CA PHE A 163 13.24 6.89 14.33
C PHE A 163 14.19 6.08 15.21
N HIS A 164 15.49 6.27 15.04
CA HIS A 164 16.51 5.69 15.92
C HIS A 164 17.48 6.80 16.27
N SER A 165 17.41 7.33 17.51
CA SER A 165 18.32 8.33 18.10
C SER A 165 18.85 9.41 17.14
N PRO A 166 18.57 10.70 17.39
CA PRO A 166 18.04 11.71 16.43
C PRO A 166 18.14 11.48 14.89
N ARG A 167 18.27 10.27 14.37
CA ARG A 167 18.37 9.97 12.94
C ARG A 167 17.12 9.26 12.44
N VAL A 168 16.62 9.70 11.29
CA VAL A 168 15.50 9.08 10.58
C VAL A 168 16.06 8.11 9.55
N ARG A 169 15.50 6.90 9.49
CA ARG A 169 15.71 5.96 8.38
C ARG A 169 14.38 5.62 7.73
N HIS A 170 14.34 5.71 6.42
CA HIS A 170 13.20 5.29 5.61
C HIS A 170 13.44 3.86 5.14
N ILE A 171 12.48 2.97 5.38
CA ILE A 171 12.44 1.63 4.80
C ILE A 171 11.19 1.53 3.95
N SER A 172 11.38 1.38 2.65
CA SER A 172 10.33 0.96 1.71
C SER A 172 10.47 -0.54 1.50
N SER A 173 9.34 -1.27 1.46
CA SER A 173 9.21 -2.73 1.37
C SER A 173 9.05 -3.52 2.68
N ILE A 174 8.49 -4.73 2.55
CA ILE A 174 8.28 -5.69 3.62
C ILE A 174 9.54 -6.55 3.77
N SER A 175 10.20 -6.43 4.93
CA SER A 175 11.32 -7.29 5.30
C SER A 175 10.88 -8.28 6.37
N SER A 176 11.23 -9.56 6.20
CA SER A 176 11.01 -10.59 7.23
C SER A 176 12.11 -10.59 8.31
N ARG A 177 13.13 -9.73 8.17
CA ARG A 177 14.19 -9.59 9.17
C ARG A 177 13.77 -8.58 10.24
N PRO A 178 14.08 -8.84 11.52
CA PRO A 178 13.80 -7.87 12.57
C PRO A 178 14.52 -6.55 12.28
N ILE A 179 13.78 -5.45 12.37
CA ILE A 179 14.27 -4.08 12.13
C ILE A 179 15.38 -3.72 13.12
N CYS A 180 15.28 -4.28 14.33
CA CYS A 180 16.19 -4.07 15.45
C CYS A 180 16.00 -5.24 16.41
N SER A 181 17.10 -5.74 17.00
CA SER A 181 17.06 -6.86 17.94
C SER A 181 16.50 -6.51 19.31
N ASN A 182 16.40 -5.23 19.67
CA ASN A 182 16.03 -4.78 21.03
C ASN A 182 15.28 -3.43 21.07
N CYS A 183 14.41 -3.18 20.09
CA CYS A 183 13.64 -1.93 20.02
C CYS A 183 12.18 -2.17 20.40
N SER A 184 11.63 -1.30 21.24
CA SER A 184 10.18 -1.21 21.50
C SER A 184 9.51 -0.42 20.37
N ILE A 185 8.40 -0.94 19.83
CA ILE A 185 7.56 -0.19 18.90
C ILE A 185 6.77 0.83 19.71
N VAL A 186 7.25 2.07 19.73
CA VAL A 186 6.49 3.21 20.24
C VAL A 186 5.86 3.86 19.02
N GLN A 187 4.53 3.86 18.92
CA GLN A 187 3.86 4.74 17.97
C GLN A 187 4.14 6.17 18.46
N PRO A 188 4.92 6.98 17.72
CA PRO A 188 5.14 8.36 18.14
C PRO A 188 3.77 9.06 18.17
N ASP A 189 3.57 9.94 19.15
CA ASP A 189 2.44 10.86 19.09
C ASP A 189 2.57 11.65 17.78
N VAL A 190 1.66 11.42 16.85
CA VAL A 190 1.74 12.02 15.51
C VAL A 190 1.62 13.55 15.61
N ARG A 191 1.12 14.07 16.74
CA ARG A 191 1.08 15.51 17.05
C ARG A 191 2.44 16.08 17.48
N SER A 192 3.37 15.26 17.96
CA SER A 192 4.70 15.72 18.42
C SER A 192 5.76 15.76 17.31
N VAL A 193 5.39 15.39 16.09
CA VAL A 193 6.28 15.37 14.90
C VAL A 193 5.88 16.44 13.87
N ILE A 194 4.92 17.31 14.23
CA ILE A 194 4.51 18.49 13.45
C ILE A 194 5.09 19.74 14.10
#